data_AF-A0A4W2DEY3-F1
#
_entry.id   AF-A0A4W2DEY3-F1
#
_cell.length_a   1.000
_cell.length_b   1.000
_cell.length_c   1.000
_cell.angle_alpha   90.00
_cell.angle_beta   90.00
_cell.angle_gamma   90.00
#
_symmetry.space_group_name_H-M   'P 1'
#
loop_
_entity.id
_entity.type
_entity.pdbx_description
1 polymer ?
#
loop_
_entity_poly.entity_id
_entity_poly.type
_entity_poly.pdbx_seq_one_letter_code
_entity_poly.pdbx_strand_id
1 'polypeptide(L)'
;LAELLPWKNVWAKEPVLVASFAIAGLAVILPTLSPYTKYSLMINRATPYNYPVPLRDDGNMPDVPSHPQDPQGPSLEWLKRL
;
A
#
# COMPACT_ATOMS: atom_id res chain seq x y z
N LEU A 1 -12.33 -43.39 -14.91
CA LEU A 1 -11.20 -42.42 -14.92
C LEU A 1 -11.50 -41.14 -15.73
N ALA A 2 -12.69 -41.00 -16.32
CA ALA A 2 -13.10 -39.84 -17.14
C ALA A 2 -14.05 -38.88 -16.41
N GLU A 3 -13.88 -38.70 -15.10
CA GLU A 3 -14.49 -37.59 -14.36
C GLU A 3 -13.37 -36.71 -13.81
N LEU A 4 -12.76 -35.97 -14.73
CA LEU A 4 -11.83 -34.91 -14.37
C LEU A 4 -12.62 -33.84 -13.63
N LEU A 5 -12.27 -33.67 -12.35
CA LEU A 5 -12.67 -32.62 -11.40
C LEU A 5 -13.37 -31.43 -12.09
N PRO A 6 -14.59 -31.02 -11.68
CA PRO A 6 -15.41 -30.02 -12.38
C PRO A 6 -14.64 -28.76 -12.83
N TRP A 7 -13.65 -28.33 -12.05
CA TRP A 7 -12.72 -27.23 -12.37
C TRP A 7 -11.92 -27.42 -13.67
N LYS A 8 -11.39 -28.61 -13.96
CA LYS A 8 -10.66 -28.89 -15.20
C LYS A 8 -11.56 -28.79 -16.43
N ASN A 9 -12.82 -29.17 -16.30
CA ASN A 9 -13.81 -29.09 -17.38
C ASN A 9 -14.22 -27.64 -17.67
N VAL A 10 -14.49 -26.84 -16.62
CA VAL A 10 -14.82 -25.41 -16.78
C VAL A 10 -13.61 -24.63 -17.32
N TRP A 11 -12.40 -24.96 -16.88
CA TRP A 11 -11.18 -24.37 -17.45
C TRP A 11 -11.00 -24.69 -18.94
N ALA A 12 -11.30 -25.92 -19.37
CA ALA A 12 -11.19 -26.31 -20.78
C ALA A 12 -12.26 -25.67 -21.67
N LYS A 13 -13.48 -25.47 -21.15
CA LYS A 13 -14.63 -24.94 -21.90
C LYS A 13 -14.71 -23.42 -21.89
N GLU A 14 -14.45 -22.80 -20.75
CA GLU A 14 -14.61 -21.37 -20.52
C GLU A 14 -13.37 -20.74 -19.84
N PRO A 15 -12.17 -20.92 -20.41
CA PRO A 15 -10.92 -20.48 -19.78
C PRO A 15 -10.89 -18.99 -19.47
N VAL A 16 -11.51 -18.17 -20.34
CA VAL A 16 -11.58 -16.71 -20.18
C VAL A 16 -12.36 -16.33 -18.93
N LEU A 17 -13.51 -16.97 -18.68
CA LEU A 17 -14.33 -16.69 -17.50
C LEU A 17 -13.63 -17.14 -16.23
N VAL A 18 -13.05 -18.35 -16.23
CA VAL A 18 -12.33 -18.85 -15.04
C VAL A 18 -11.14 -17.96 -14.70
N ALA A 19 -10.34 -17.56 -15.68
CA ALA A 19 -9.22 -16.64 -15.46
C ALA A 19 -9.70 -15.28 -14.95
N SER A 20 -10.79 -14.74 -15.52
CA SER A 20 -11.34 -13.44 -15.14
C SER A 20 -11.80 -13.43 -13.69
N PHE A 21 -12.56 -14.44 -13.25
CA PHE A 21 -13.00 -14.55 -11.85
C PHE A 21 -11.84 -14.84 -10.89
N ALA A 22 -10.85 -15.64 -11.29
CA ALA A 22 -9.67 -15.89 -10.48
C ALA A 22 -8.86 -14.60 -10.26
N ILE A 23 -8.60 -13.82 -11.32
CA ILE A 23 -7.89 -12.55 -11.24
C ILE A 23 -8.69 -11.54 -10.40
N ALA A 24 -10.00 -11.42 -10.63
CA ALA A 24 -10.86 -10.53 -9.86
C ALA A 24 -10.89 -10.90 -8.36
N GLY A 25 -11.02 -12.19 -8.05
CA GLY A 25 -11.00 -12.68 -6.67
C GLY A 25 -9.66 -12.40 -5.98
N LEU A 26 -8.55 -12.66 -6.65
CA LEU A 26 -7.23 -12.34 -6.14
C LEU A 26 -7.05 -10.83 -5.94
N ALA A 27 -7.50 -9.99 -6.86
CA ALA A 27 -7.40 -8.53 -6.76
C ALA A 27 -8.16 -7.97 -5.54
N VAL A 28 -9.25 -8.60 -5.12
CA VAL A 28 -10.01 -8.22 -3.92
C VAL A 28 -9.30 -8.68 -2.64
N ILE A 29 -8.77 -9.91 -2.63
CA ILE A 29 -8.23 -10.53 -1.41
C ILE A 29 -6.78 -10.09 -1.12
N LEU A 30 -5.91 -10.06 -2.14
CA LEU A 30 -4.47 -9.78 -1.98
C LEU A 30 -4.15 -8.47 -1.24
N PRO A 31 -4.82 -7.33 -1.50
CA PRO A 31 -4.51 -6.09 -0.80
C PRO A 31 -4.67 -6.18 0.72
N THR A 32 -5.62 -6.99 1.20
CA THR A 32 -5.87 -7.18 2.64
C THR A 32 -4.85 -8.11 3.31
N LEU A 33 -4.26 -9.02 2.54
CA LEU A 33 -3.24 -9.97 3.03
C LEU A 33 -1.81 -9.43 2.88
N SER A 34 -1.60 -8.50 1.95
CA SER A 34 -0.26 -8.00 1.65
C SER A 34 0.25 -7.06 2.76
N PRO A 35 1.41 -7.33 3.38
CA PRO A 35 2.02 -6.40 4.33
C PRO A 35 2.50 -5.11 3.66
N TYR A 36 2.61 -5.10 2.33
CA TYR A 36 3.13 -3.96 1.57
C TYR A 36 2.07 -2.90 1.25
N THR A 37 0.78 -3.21 1.33
CA THR A 37 -0.31 -2.27 1.03
C THR A 37 -0.22 -0.99 1.89
N LYS A 38 0.27 -1.11 3.13
CA LYS A 38 0.50 0.03 4.02
C LYS A 38 1.49 1.05 3.43
N TYR A 39 2.55 0.61 2.77
CA TYR A 39 3.58 1.50 2.25
C TYR A 39 3.07 2.36 1.10
N SER A 40 2.15 1.87 0.26
CA SER A 40 1.51 2.68 -0.78
C SER A 40 0.81 3.91 -0.17
N LEU A 41 0.09 3.73 0.94
CA LEU A 41 -0.54 4.85 1.65
C LEU A 41 0.49 5.79 2.31
N MET A 42 1.54 5.22 2.92
CA MET A 42 2.60 6.02 3.55
C MET A 42 3.35 6.88 2.52
N ILE A 43 3.65 6.36 1.34
CA ILE A 43 4.31 7.10 0.24
C ILE A 43 3.42 8.27 -0.21
N ASN A 44 2.13 8.01 -0.44
CA ASN A 44 1.19 9.06 -0.87
C ASN A 44 1.08 10.20 0.15
N ARG A 45 1.11 9.90 1.45
CA ARG A 45 1.10 10.92 2.51
C ARG A 45 2.42 11.66 2.66
N ALA A 46 3.54 10.97 2.43
CA ALA A 46 4.87 11.55 2.53
C ALA A 46 5.22 12.48 1.35
N THR A 47 4.46 12.45 0.25
CA THR A 47 4.71 13.27 -0.94
C THR A 47 4.15 14.68 -0.72
N PRO A 48 4.99 15.73 -0.59
CA PRO A 48 4.51 17.07 -0.29
C PRO A 48 4.08 17.78 -1.58
N TYR A 49 2.79 17.74 -1.89
CA TYR A 49 2.23 18.51 -3.01
C TYR A 49 2.03 20.00 -2.69
N ASN A 50 1.86 20.31 -1.41
CA ASN A 50 1.71 21.68 -0.90
C ASN A 50 2.93 22.05 -0.07
N TYR A 51 3.24 23.34 -0.02
CA TYR A 51 4.29 23.85 0.86
C TYR A 51 3.90 23.68 2.35
N PRO A 52 4.73 23.03 3.19
CA PRO A 52 4.44 22.87 4.60
C PRO A 52 4.64 24.21 5.32
N VAL A 53 3.53 24.82 5.75
CA VAL A 53 3.56 26.11 6.47
C VAL A 53 4.09 25.90 7.89
N PRO A 54 5.15 26.61 8.32
CA PRO A 54 5.68 26.51 9.68
C PRO A 54 4.66 26.92 10.73
N LEU A 55 4.71 26.25 11.88
CA LEU A 55 3.90 26.60 13.04
C LEU A 55 4.54 27.77 13.80
N ARG A 56 3.69 28.59 14.44
CA ARG A 56 4.16 29.61 15.38
C ARG A 56 4.48 28.94 16.70
N ASP A 57 5.73 29.08 17.16
CA ASP A 57 6.17 28.53 18.44
C ASP A 57 5.52 29.26 19.63
N ASP A 58 5.00 28.48 20.58
CA ASP A 58 4.41 28.93 21.85
C ASP A 58 5.31 28.62 23.06
N GLY A 59 6.48 28.02 22.82
CA GLY A 59 7.47 27.64 23.82
C GLY A 59 7.29 26.22 24.38
N ASN A 60 6.30 25.45 23.94
CA ASN A 60 6.05 24.09 24.44
C ASN A 60 5.63 23.10 23.32
N MET A 61 6.41 23.03 22.23
CA MET A 61 6.21 22.09 21.13
C MET A 61 7.37 21.08 20.96
N PRO A 62 7.56 20.11 21.88
CA PRO A 62 8.71 19.21 21.85
C PRO A 62 8.77 18.28 20.62
N ASP A 63 7.62 18.02 19.99
CA ASP A 63 7.52 17.13 18.83
C ASP A 63 7.73 17.85 17.47
N VAL A 64 7.75 19.19 17.48
CA VAL A 64 7.88 20.01 16.25
C VAL A 64 9.34 20.39 16.04
N PRO A 65 9.97 20.03 14.90
CA PRO A 65 11.35 20.41 14.63
C PRO A 65 11.47 21.92 14.37
N SER A 66 12.57 22.52 14.83
CA SER A 66 12.90 23.93 14.54
C SER A 66 13.63 24.07 13.20
N HIS A 67 14.30 23.01 12.75
CA HIS A 67 15.04 22.94 11.49
C HIS A 67 14.79 21.59 10.78
N PRO A 68 14.78 21.53 9.44
CA PRO A 68 14.49 20.29 8.70
C PRO A 68 15.44 19.12 8.95
N GLN A 69 16.64 19.38 9.48
CA GLN A 69 17.63 18.35 9.80
C GLN A 69 17.59 17.91 11.27
N ASP A 70 16.72 18.51 12.07
CA ASP A 70 16.54 18.11 13.46
C ASP A 70 16.01 16.66 13.52
N PRO A 71 16.36 15.89 14.56
CA PRO A 71 15.91 14.50 14.69
C PRO A 71 14.40 14.37 14.93
N GLN A 72 13.72 15.45 15.33
CA GLN A 72 12.29 15.49 15.52
C GLN A 72 11.53 15.46 14.19
N GLY A 73 10.35 14.87 14.19
CA GLY A 73 9.47 14.79 13.02
C GLY A 73 9.56 13.48 12.23
N PRO A 74 8.71 13.33 11.21
CA PRO A 74 8.60 12.08 10.45
C PRO A 74 9.78 11.91 9.47
N SER A 75 10.60 10.88 9.70
CA SER A 75 11.71 10.52 8.80
C SER A 75 11.28 9.56 7.68
N LEU A 76 11.94 9.67 6.51
CA LEU A 76 11.75 8.81 5.35
C LEU A 76 12.79 7.68 5.24
N GLU A 77 13.51 7.36 6.33
CA GLU A 77 14.48 6.25 6.33
C GLU A 77 13.87 4.89 5.95
N TRP A 78 12.60 4.64 6.32
CA TRP A 78 11.89 3.43 5.91
C TRP A 78 11.69 3.35 4.39
N LEU A 79 11.52 4.48 3.71
CA LEU A 79 11.32 4.54 2.26
C LEU A 79 12.64 4.35 1.51
N LYS A 80 13.74 4.90 2.05
CA LYS A 80 15.08 4.70 1.48
C LYS A 80 15.58 3.26 1.57
N ARG A 81 15.02 2.47 2.50
CA ARG A 81 15.41 1.08 2.80
C ARG A 81 14.38 0.06 2.33
N LEU A 82 13.30 0.51 1.71
CA LEU A 82 12.26 -0.33 1.11
C LEU A 82 12.82 -1.04 -0.12
#